data_AF-A0A645D6X8-F1
#
_entry.id   AF-A0A645D6X8-F1
#
_cell.length_a   1.000
_cell.length_b   1.000
_cell.length_c   1.000
_cell.angle_alpha   90.00
_cell.angle_beta   90.00
_cell.angle_gamma   90.00
#
_symmetry.space_group_name_H-M   'P 1'
#
loop_
_entity.id
_entity.type
_entity.pdbx_description
1 polymer ?
#
loop_
_entity_poly.entity_id
_entity_poly.type
_entity_poly.pdbx_seq_one_letter_code
_entity_poly.pdbx_strand_id
1 'polypeptide(L)'
;MAGLVAITPAAGFVAPGPSVIIGLVGGVVCYGAVSVAKHRFGYDDALDAFGVHGIGGTWGAIATGIFASKAVNPAGADGLLYGNPELLPTQLLATVAAWVFGAVMSFAILKVLGLFMKLRVDEQAESAGLDLSEHGERGYAYQDLVAGFPVSHTSVLSREGQTYEKVLTIEVEK
;
A
#
# COMPACT_ATOMS: atom_id res chain seq x y z
N MET A 1 -3.57 11.27 -4.59
CA MET A 1 -2.86 10.11 -5.16
C MET A 1 -3.59 9.45 -6.33
N ALA A 2 -4.85 9.00 -6.18
CA ALA A 2 -5.57 8.25 -7.23
C ALA A 2 -5.48 8.80 -8.66
N GLY A 3 -5.69 10.12 -8.87
CA GLY A 3 -5.57 10.72 -10.20
C GLY A 3 -4.15 10.69 -10.79
N LEU A 4 -3.11 10.82 -9.96
CA LEU A 4 -1.71 10.72 -10.39
C LEU A 4 -1.36 9.28 -10.80
N VAL A 5 -1.85 8.30 -10.05
CA VAL A 5 -1.70 6.89 -10.41
C VAL A 5 -2.42 6.62 -11.74
N ALA A 6 -3.68 7.03 -11.86
CA ALA A 6 -4.48 6.80 -13.05
C ALA A 6 -3.88 7.45 -14.31
N ILE A 7 -3.28 8.63 -14.22
CA ILE A 7 -2.68 9.28 -15.39
C ILE A 7 -1.30 8.73 -15.77
N THR A 8 -0.58 8.07 -14.85
CA THR A 8 0.79 7.58 -15.07
C THR A 8 0.97 6.80 -16.38
N PRO A 9 0.15 5.78 -16.72
CA PRO A 9 0.31 5.03 -17.97
C PRO A 9 -0.07 5.83 -19.23
N ALA A 10 -0.77 6.96 -19.08
CA ALA A 10 -1.29 7.77 -20.17
C ALA A 10 -0.54 9.10 -20.36
N ALA A 11 0.29 9.50 -19.38
CA ALA A 11 0.83 10.86 -19.25
C ALA A 11 1.59 11.34 -20.50
N GLY A 12 2.26 10.43 -21.22
CA GLY A 12 3.00 10.73 -22.45
C GLY A 12 2.22 10.53 -23.74
N PHE A 13 0.91 10.25 -23.69
CA PHE A 13 0.13 9.81 -24.86
C PHE A 13 -1.22 10.51 -25.02
N VAL A 14 -1.71 11.23 -24.02
CA VAL A 14 -3.05 11.83 -24.03
C VAL A 14 -3.01 13.36 -23.92
N ALA A 15 -3.99 14.03 -24.52
CA ALA A 15 -4.13 15.48 -24.45
C ALA A 15 -4.68 15.95 -23.08
N PRO A 16 -4.60 17.25 -22.74
CA PRO A 16 -5.10 17.77 -21.47
C PRO A 16 -6.60 17.54 -21.21
N GLY A 17 -7.43 17.46 -22.25
CA GLY A 17 -8.86 17.18 -22.09
C GLY A 17 -9.13 15.79 -21.50
N PRO A 18 -8.70 14.71 -22.19
CA PRO A 18 -8.81 13.36 -21.66
C PRO A 18 -8.11 13.14 -20.31
N SER A 19 -6.99 13.83 -20.02
CA SER A 19 -6.29 13.64 -18.75
C SER A 19 -7.13 14.01 -17.51
N VAL A 20 -7.98 15.04 -17.63
CA VAL A 20 -8.94 15.41 -16.58
C VAL A 20 -9.95 14.28 -16.33
N ILE A 21 -10.46 13.67 -17.41
CA ILE A 21 -11.41 12.55 -17.33
C ILE A 21 -10.76 11.34 -16.66
N ILE A 22 -9.52 11.02 -17.05
CA ILE A 22 -8.75 9.90 -16.46
C ILE A 22 -8.58 10.11 -14.96
N GLY A 23 -8.20 11.31 -14.53
CA GLY A 23 -8.02 11.63 -13.12
C GLY A 23 -9.33 11.57 -12.32
N LEU A 24 -10.43 12.10 -12.87
CA LEU A 24 -11.73 12.09 -12.21
C LEU A 24 -12.27 10.67 -12.04
N VAL A 25 -12.29 9.88 -13.12
CA VAL A 25 -12.73 8.49 -13.06
C VAL A 25 -11.80 7.68 -12.16
N GLY A 26 -10.49 7.93 -12.24
CA GLY A 26 -9.49 7.33 -11.35
C GLY A 26 -9.80 7.55 -9.88
N GLY A 27 -10.18 8.77 -9.49
CA GLY A 27 -10.61 9.08 -8.13
C GLY A 27 -11.84 8.28 -7.70
N VAL A 28 -12.88 8.22 -8.55
CA VAL A 28 -14.12 7.50 -8.26
C VAL A 28 -13.89 6.00 -8.11
N VAL A 29 -13.16 5.37 -9.04
CA VAL A 29 -12.93 3.92 -9.01
C VAL A 29 -12.02 3.52 -7.85
N CYS A 30 -10.99 4.32 -7.53
CA CYS A 30 -10.14 4.07 -6.37
C CYS A 30 -10.92 4.21 -5.05
N TYR A 31 -11.79 5.22 -4.95
CA TYR A 31 -12.67 5.37 -3.78
C TYR A 31 -13.59 4.15 -3.62
N GLY A 32 -14.22 3.70 -4.71
CA GLY A 32 -15.03 2.47 -4.68
C GLY A 32 -14.23 1.23 -4.26
N ALA A 33 -12.98 1.11 -4.72
CA ALA A 33 -12.11 0.00 -4.33
C ALA A 33 -11.79 0.03 -2.83
N VAL A 34 -11.41 1.19 -2.30
CA VAL A 34 -11.01 1.34 -0.90
C VAL A 34 -12.21 1.28 0.05
N SER A 35 -13.26 2.05 -0.22
CA SER A 35 -14.39 2.21 0.71
C SER A 35 -15.48 1.15 0.57
N VAL A 36 -15.51 0.40 -0.54
CA VAL A 36 -16.55 -0.63 -0.77
C VAL A 36 -15.93 -2.01 -0.98
N ALA A 37 -15.02 -2.15 -1.95
CA ALA A 37 -14.48 -3.45 -2.31
C ALA A 37 -13.64 -4.06 -1.18
N LYS A 38 -12.77 -3.28 -0.53
CA LYS A 38 -11.96 -3.73 0.62
C LYS A 38 -12.79 -4.34 1.73
N HIS A 39 -13.81 -3.63 2.20
CA HIS A 39 -14.69 -4.13 3.25
C HIS A 39 -15.54 -5.33 2.80
N ARG A 40 -15.95 -5.36 1.52
CA ARG A 40 -16.75 -6.47 0.98
C ARG A 40 -15.95 -7.76 0.82
N PHE A 41 -14.69 -7.66 0.42
CA PHE A 41 -13.81 -8.82 0.18
C PHE A 41 -12.92 -9.16 1.37
N GLY A 42 -12.82 -8.27 2.36
CA GLY A 42 -12.14 -8.53 3.63
C GLY A 42 -10.62 -8.65 3.51
N TYR A 43 -9.99 -8.07 2.48
CA TYR A 43 -8.54 -8.10 2.35
C TYR A 43 -7.88 -7.04 3.25
N ASP A 44 -6.80 -7.44 3.90
CA ASP A 44 -6.00 -6.59 4.80
C ASP A 44 -4.88 -5.88 4.03
N ASP A 45 -5.23 -4.75 3.44
CA ASP A 45 -4.32 -3.85 2.73
C ASP A 45 -4.12 -2.57 3.56
N ALA A 46 -3.13 -2.57 4.44
CA ALA A 46 -2.96 -1.54 5.47
C ALA A 46 -2.90 -0.10 4.93
N LEU A 47 -2.34 0.08 3.73
CA LEU A 47 -2.12 1.39 3.11
C LEU A 47 -2.99 1.64 1.87
N ASP A 48 -3.98 0.78 1.62
CA ASP A 48 -4.83 0.83 0.43
C ASP A 48 -4.03 0.81 -0.89
N ALA A 49 -2.87 0.16 -0.90
CA ALA A 49 -1.97 0.09 -2.04
C ALA A 49 -2.64 -0.60 -3.24
N PHE A 50 -3.36 -1.69 -3.02
CA PHE A 50 -4.11 -2.37 -4.08
C PHE A 50 -5.27 -1.51 -4.59
N GLY A 51 -6.03 -0.89 -3.66
CA GLY A 51 -7.19 -0.06 -4.02
C GLY A 51 -6.82 1.20 -4.81
N VAL A 52 -5.71 1.87 -4.45
CA VAL A 52 -5.27 3.11 -5.11
C VAL A 52 -4.34 2.83 -6.28
N HIS A 53 -3.31 1.98 -6.10
CA HIS A 53 -2.31 1.73 -7.14
C HIS A 53 -2.71 0.61 -8.09
N GLY A 54 -3.20 -0.51 -7.57
CA GLY A 54 -3.64 -1.65 -8.38
C GLY A 54 -4.84 -1.29 -9.27
N ILE A 55 -5.94 -0.84 -8.66
CA ILE A 55 -7.16 -0.48 -9.40
C ILE A 55 -6.98 0.83 -10.20
N GLY A 56 -6.37 1.85 -9.60
CA GLY A 56 -6.11 3.12 -10.28
C GLY A 56 -5.19 2.98 -11.49
N GLY A 57 -4.11 2.21 -11.37
CA GLY A 57 -3.20 1.92 -12.48
C GLY A 57 -3.87 1.09 -13.58
N THR A 58 -4.77 0.17 -13.22
CA THR A 58 -5.57 -0.63 -14.16
C THR A 58 -6.51 0.26 -14.98
N TRP A 59 -7.25 1.14 -14.32
CA TRP A 59 -8.07 2.14 -15.02
C TRP A 59 -7.22 3.02 -15.94
N GLY A 60 -6.07 3.48 -15.46
CA GLY A 60 -5.13 4.27 -16.26
C GLY A 60 -4.70 3.54 -17.54
N ALA A 61 -4.31 2.27 -17.43
CA ALA A 61 -3.85 1.48 -18.57
C ALA A 61 -4.96 1.25 -19.61
N ILE A 62 -6.18 1.01 -19.14
CA ILE A 62 -7.39 0.94 -19.98
C ILE A 62 -7.61 2.27 -20.69
N ALA A 63 -7.55 3.39 -19.94
CA ALA A 63 -7.76 4.71 -20.49
C ALA A 63 -6.69 5.13 -21.50
N THR A 64 -5.43 4.70 -21.34
CA THR A 64 -4.40 4.83 -22.38
C THR A 64 -4.87 4.17 -23.68
N GLY A 65 -5.42 2.96 -23.62
CA GLY A 65 -5.94 2.26 -24.80
C GLY A 65 -7.13 2.95 -25.47
N ILE A 66 -7.85 3.80 -24.74
CA ILE A 66 -9.00 4.57 -25.25
C ILE A 66 -8.55 5.91 -25.83
N PHE A 67 -7.71 6.65 -25.11
CA PHE A 67 -7.45 8.07 -25.34
C PHE A 67 -6.05 8.40 -25.89
N ALA A 68 -5.15 7.43 -26.04
CA ALA A 68 -3.83 7.70 -26.63
C ALA A 68 -3.96 8.30 -28.04
N SER A 69 -3.08 9.24 -28.39
CA SER A 69 -3.09 9.88 -29.69
C SER A 69 -1.68 10.14 -30.21
N LYS A 70 -1.44 9.77 -31.48
CA LYS A 70 -0.20 10.10 -32.18
C LYS A 70 -0.01 11.60 -32.42
N ALA A 71 -1.08 12.39 -32.31
CA ALA A 71 -0.98 13.85 -32.33
C ALA A 71 -0.27 14.41 -31.08
N VAL A 72 -0.34 13.69 -29.95
CA VAL A 72 0.36 14.03 -28.71
C VAL A 72 1.75 13.43 -28.71
N ASN A 73 1.88 12.16 -29.13
CA ASN A 73 3.15 11.46 -29.17
C ASN A 73 3.25 10.58 -30.42
N PRO A 74 3.98 11.04 -31.46
CA PRO A 74 4.13 10.29 -32.72
C PRO A 74 4.81 8.92 -32.58
N ALA A 75 5.56 8.68 -31.49
CA ALA A 75 6.18 7.38 -31.22
C ALA A 75 5.22 6.37 -30.57
N GLY A 76 4.04 6.83 -30.15
CA GLY A 76 2.98 5.98 -29.60
C GLY A 76 2.04 5.41 -30.68
N ALA A 77 0.84 5.05 -30.24
CA ALA A 77 -0.24 4.61 -31.11
C ALA A 77 -1.51 5.42 -30.80
N ASP A 78 -2.40 5.51 -31.78
CA ASP A 78 -3.75 6.01 -31.52
C ASP A 78 -4.51 4.99 -30.67
N GLY A 79 -5.40 5.46 -29.83
CA GLY A 79 -6.34 4.65 -29.06
C GLY A 79 -7.67 4.45 -29.78
N LEU A 80 -8.59 3.79 -29.09
CA LEU A 80 -9.91 3.45 -29.63
C LEU A 80 -10.65 4.65 -30.22
N LEU A 81 -10.66 5.79 -29.52
CA LEU A 81 -11.38 6.99 -29.98
C LEU A 81 -10.68 7.75 -31.11
N TYR A 82 -9.44 7.37 -31.43
CA TYR A 82 -8.62 7.97 -32.47
C TYR A 82 -8.40 7.03 -33.66
N GLY A 83 -9.21 5.97 -33.76
CA GLY A 83 -9.30 5.10 -34.94
C GLY A 83 -8.48 3.81 -34.89
N ASN A 84 -7.88 3.48 -33.75
CA ASN A 84 -7.13 2.23 -33.58
C ASN A 84 -7.72 1.39 -32.41
N PRO A 85 -8.65 0.47 -32.72
CA PRO A 85 -9.28 -0.37 -31.70
C PRO A 85 -8.32 -1.40 -31.09
N GLU A 86 -7.21 -1.76 -31.77
CA GLU A 86 -6.26 -2.80 -31.34
C GLU A 86 -5.44 -2.40 -30.12
N LEU A 87 -5.32 -1.10 -29.82
CA LEU A 87 -4.55 -0.66 -28.66
C LEU A 87 -5.24 -1.06 -27.35
N LEU A 88 -6.57 -1.00 -27.28
CA LEU A 88 -7.31 -1.35 -26.06
C LEU A 88 -7.12 -2.82 -25.61
N PRO A 89 -7.32 -3.85 -26.45
CA PRO A 89 -7.06 -5.23 -26.06
C PRO A 89 -5.57 -5.47 -25.75
N THR A 90 -4.66 -4.77 -26.44
CA THR A 90 -3.22 -4.82 -26.13
C THR A 90 -2.93 -4.31 -24.72
N GLN A 91 -3.53 -3.18 -24.33
CA GLN A 91 -3.40 -2.62 -22.98
C GLN A 91 -4.03 -3.52 -21.92
N LEU A 92 -5.17 -4.13 -22.20
CA LEU A 92 -5.82 -5.11 -21.31
C LEU A 92 -4.93 -6.34 -21.11
N LEU A 93 -4.38 -6.90 -22.18
CA LEU A 93 -3.47 -8.05 -22.12
C LEU A 93 -2.21 -7.71 -21.32
N ALA A 94 -1.59 -6.56 -21.58
CA ALA A 94 -0.42 -6.09 -20.83
C ALA A 94 -0.73 -5.90 -19.33
N THR A 95 -1.91 -5.37 -19.01
CA THR A 95 -2.35 -5.17 -17.61
C THR A 95 -2.55 -6.50 -16.90
N VAL A 96 -3.23 -7.46 -17.55
CA VAL A 96 -3.43 -8.81 -16.99
C VAL A 96 -2.09 -9.53 -16.84
N ALA A 97 -1.19 -9.44 -17.83
CA ALA A 97 0.14 -10.02 -17.74
C ALA A 97 0.93 -9.44 -16.56
N ALA A 98 0.86 -8.12 -16.34
CA ALA A 98 1.50 -7.47 -15.20
C ALA A 98 0.88 -7.91 -13.86
N TRP A 99 -0.44 -8.05 -13.77
CA TRP A 99 -1.12 -8.58 -12.58
C TRP A 99 -0.66 -10.00 -12.26
N VAL A 100 -0.68 -10.89 -13.25
CA VAL A 100 -0.26 -12.29 -13.09
C VAL A 100 1.21 -12.36 -12.68
N PHE A 101 2.09 -11.66 -13.40
CA PHE A 101 3.51 -11.64 -13.07
C PHE A 101 3.75 -11.12 -11.66
N GLY A 102 3.18 -9.96 -11.32
CA GLY A 102 3.32 -9.34 -10.00
C GLY A 102 2.81 -10.23 -8.87
N ALA A 103 1.61 -10.81 -9.00
CA ALA A 103 1.03 -11.68 -7.99
C ALA A 103 1.81 -12.99 -7.84
N VAL A 104 2.14 -13.66 -8.95
CA VAL A 104 2.86 -14.95 -8.92
C VAL A 104 4.26 -14.77 -8.36
N MET A 105 5.02 -13.78 -8.83
CA MET A 105 6.39 -13.56 -8.37
C MET A 105 6.42 -13.08 -6.92
N SER A 106 5.53 -12.17 -6.52
CA SER A 106 5.46 -11.72 -5.11
C SER A 106 5.11 -12.89 -4.19
N PHE A 107 4.12 -13.71 -4.56
CA PHE A 107 3.76 -14.90 -3.80
C PHE A 107 4.92 -15.90 -3.70
N ALA A 108 5.61 -16.17 -4.81
CA ALA A 108 6.76 -17.07 -4.83
C ALA A 108 7.88 -16.57 -3.91
N ILE A 109 8.22 -15.27 -3.98
CA ILE A 109 9.26 -14.65 -3.14
C ILE A 109 8.86 -14.75 -1.66
N LEU A 110 7.64 -14.36 -1.30
CA LEU A 110 7.16 -14.44 0.08
C LEU A 110 7.17 -15.89 0.58
N LYS A 111 6.74 -16.87 -0.23
CA LYS A 111 6.79 -18.28 0.14
C LYS A 111 8.20 -18.78 0.38
N VAL A 112 9.15 -18.42 -0.48
CA VAL A 112 10.57 -18.79 -0.31
C VAL A 112 11.14 -18.17 0.97
N LEU A 113 10.91 -16.87 1.20
CA LEU A 113 11.35 -16.21 2.44
C LEU A 113 10.72 -16.85 3.69
N GLY A 114 9.46 -17.25 3.60
CA GLY A 114 8.74 -17.95 4.67
C GLY A 114 9.32 -19.32 5.05
N LEU A 115 10.21 -19.90 4.23
CA LEU A 115 10.96 -21.12 4.59
C LEU A 115 12.15 -20.83 5.51
N PHE A 116 12.66 -19.60 5.51
CA PHE A 116 13.87 -19.20 6.23
C PHE A 116 13.58 -18.28 7.42
N MET A 117 12.46 -17.54 7.40
CA MET A 117 12.10 -16.59 8.45
C MET A 117 10.58 -16.44 8.59
N LYS A 118 10.12 -15.95 9.74
CA LYS A 118 8.71 -15.53 9.92
C LYS A 118 8.51 -14.18 9.21
N LEU A 119 7.49 -14.09 8.36
CA LEU A 119 7.17 -12.86 7.61
C LEU A 119 6.33 -11.87 8.42
N ARG A 120 5.59 -12.35 9.42
CA ARG A 120 4.77 -11.55 10.34
C ARG A 120 5.31 -11.76 11.75
N VAL A 121 5.34 -10.68 12.52
CA VAL A 121 5.64 -10.71 13.96
C VAL A 121 4.61 -11.57 14.71
N ASP A 122 4.94 -12.00 15.92
CA ASP A 122 3.97 -12.68 16.77
C ASP A 122 2.87 -11.73 17.27
N GLU A 123 1.75 -12.29 17.71
CA GLU A 123 0.57 -11.53 18.12
C GLU A 123 0.84 -10.66 19.36
N GLN A 124 1.75 -11.07 20.25
CA GLN A 124 2.14 -10.26 21.41
C GLN A 124 2.95 -9.04 20.98
N ALA A 125 3.94 -9.22 20.10
CA ALA A 125 4.73 -8.14 19.51
C ALA A 125 3.86 -7.19 18.68
N GLU A 126 2.93 -7.72 17.88
CA GLU A 126 1.97 -6.92 17.11
C GLU A 126 1.09 -6.06 18.04
N SER A 127 0.61 -6.64 19.15
CA SER A 127 -0.21 -5.94 20.15
C SER A 127 0.59 -4.88 20.93
N ALA A 128 1.87 -5.13 21.19
CA ALA A 128 2.77 -4.19 21.86
C ALA A 128 3.20 -3.02 20.94
N GLY A 129 3.15 -3.22 19.62
CA GLY A 129 3.61 -2.28 18.59
C GLY A 129 5.04 -2.58 18.12
N LEU A 130 5.27 -2.42 16.81
CA LEU A 130 6.56 -2.71 16.18
C LEU A 130 7.67 -1.73 16.61
N ASP A 131 7.34 -0.46 16.90
CA ASP A 131 8.30 0.52 17.43
C ASP A 131 8.99 -0.03 18.70
N LEU A 132 8.22 -0.64 19.59
CA LEU A 132 8.76 -1.17 20.85
C LEU A 132 9.42 -2.55 20.67
N SER A 133 8.75 -3.45 19.95
CA SER A 133 9.19 -4.85 19.84
C SER A 133 10.40 -5.05 18.92
N GLU A 134 10.50 -4.28 17.83
CA GLU A 134 11.59 -4.41 16.84
C GLU A 134 12.64 -3.30 16.97
N HIS A 135 12.25 -2.09 17.42
CA HIS A 135 13.15 -0.94 17.48
C HIS A 135 13.51 -0.48 18.90
N GLY A 136 12.83 -0.98 19.94
CA GLY A 136 13.08 -0.61 21.33
C GLY A 136 12.76 0.85 21.65
N GLU A 137 11.97 1.52 20.82
CA GLU A 137 11.60 2.92 20.97
C GLU A 137 10.09 3.12 20.99
N ARG A 138 9.65 4.34 21.34
CA ARG A 138 8.25 4.76 21.21
C ARG A 138 8.22 5.94 20.24
N GLY A 139 7.42 5.85 19.18
CA GLY A 139 7.29 6.92 18.20
C GLY A 139 6.83 8.27 18.78
N TYR A 140 6.16 8.27 19.95
CA TYR A 140 5.75 9.48 20.65
C TYR A 140 6.02 9.43 22.16
N ALA A 141 6.80 10.41 22.66
CA ALA A 141 7.10 10.58 24.09
C ALA A 141 5.88 10.95 24.97
N TYR A 142 4.78 11.41 24.36
CA TYR A 142 3.57 11.80 25.08
C TYR A 142 2.84 10.62 25.73
N GLN A 143 3.01 9.41 25.18
CA GLN A 143 2.45 8.20 25.78
C GLN A 143 3.04 7.93 27.17
N ASP A 144 4.28 8.34 27.44
CA ASP A 144 4.90 8.25 28.77
C ASP A 144 4.30 9.29 29.73
N LEU A 145 4.02 10.50 29.24
CA LEU A 145 3.44 11.61 30.02
C LEU A 145 1.97 11.37 30.41
N VAL A 146 1.15 10.80 29.53
CA VAL A 146 -0.29 10.56 29.80
C VAL A 146 -0.54 9.28 30.58
N ALA A 147 0.25 8.23 30.34
CA ALA A 147 0.13 6.98 31.11
C ALA A 147 0.79 7.08 32.50
N GLY A 148 1.31 8.26 32.88
CA GLY A 148 1.87 8.52 34.20
C GLY A 148 3.20 7.83 34.46
N PHE A 149 3.90 7.38 33.42
CA PHE A 149 5.24 6.84 33.57
C PHE A 149 6.22 8.00 33.74
N PRO A 150 7.01 8.04 34.83
CA PRO A 150 8.01 9.09 34.99
C PRO A 150 8.98 9.01 33.81
N VAL A 151 9.14 10.13 33.10
CA VAL A 151 10.16 10.30 32.06
C VAL A 151 11.52 10.08 32.70
N SER A 152 11.95 8.82 32.70
CA SER A 152 13.27 8.42 33.11
C SER A 152 14.06 8.34 31.82
N HIS A 153 15.04 9.25 31.69
CA HIS A 153 16.12 9.12 30.72
C HIS A 153 16.74 7.74 30.89
N THR A 154 16.27 6.77 30.10
CA THR A 154 16.84 5.43 30.10
C THR A 154 18.04 5.50 29.17
N SER A 155 19.15 6.01 29.68
CA SER A 155 20.45 5.63 29.14
C SER A 155 20.49 4.10 29.18
N VAL A 156 20.55 3.46 28.01
CA VAL A 156 20.75 2.03 27.86
C VAL A 156 22.14 1.72 28.42
N LEU A 157 22.22 1.58 29.74
CA LEU A 157 23.36 0.96 30.40
C LEU A 157 23.12 -0.54 30.31
N SER A 158 23.75 -1.12 29.29
CA SER A 158 24.10 -2.53 29.26
C SER A 158 24.65 -2.93 30.62
N ARG A 159 23.90 -3.73 31.37
CA ARG A 159 24.42 -4.46 32.53
C ARG A 159 23.94 -5.90 32.48
N GLU A 160 24.92 -6.71 32.16
CA GLU A 160 25.06 -8.14 32.32
C GLU A 160 24.40 -8.65 33.62
N GLY A 161 23.41 -9.53 33.47
CA GLY A 161 22.92 -10.50 34.46
C GLY A 161 22.42 -10.00 35.82
N GLN A 162 21.11 -10.02 36.06
CA GLN A 162 20.50 -10.62 37.28
C GLN A 162 18.95 -10.53 37.32
N THR A 163 18.34 -11.72 37.42
CA THR A 163 17.17 -12.11 38.24
C THR A 163 15.98 -11.17 38.43
N TYR A 164 14.83 -11.61 37.90
CA TYR A 164 13.48 -11.18 38.24
C TYR A 164 13.20 -11.35 39.74
N GLU A 165 12.95 -10.25 40.46
CA GLU A 165 12.45 -10.30 41.83
C GLU A 165 11.21 -9.39 42.01
N LYS A 166 10.10 -10.05 42.38
CA LYS A 166 8.92 -9.57 43.11
C LYS A 166 8.10 -8.41 42.53
N VAL A 167 7.03 -8.80 41.84
CA VAL A 167 5.77 -8.05 41.76
C VAL A 167 5.26 -7.85 43.19
N LEU A 168 5.37 -6.62 43.70
CA LEU A 168 4.73 -6.18 44.93
C LEU A 168 3.24 -5.97 44.65
N THR A 169 2.44 -6.94 45.08
CA THR A 169 1.00 -6.81 45.27
C THR A 169 0.75 -5.72 46.31
N ILE A 170 0.04 -4.66 45.95
CA ILE A 170 -0.58 -3.76 46.93
C ILE A 170 -2.08 -4.01 46.84
N GLU A 171 -2.59 -4.78 47.81
CA GLU A 171 -3.99 -4.74 48.21
C GLU A 171 -4.31 -3.33 48.73
N VAL A 172 -5.39 -2.74 48.25
CA VAL A 172 -6.05 -1.63 48.95
C VAL A 172 -7.46 -2.09 49.29
N GLU A 173 -7.59 -2.55 50.52
CA GLU A 173 -8.86 -2.73 51.21
C GLU A 173 -9.30 -1.38 51.79
N LYS A 174 -10.38 -0.81 51.23
CA LYS A 174 -11.52 -0.10 51.85
C LYS A 174 -12.17 0.89 50.88
#